data_AF-A0A1I3AQA6-F1
#
_entry.id   AF-A0A1I3AQA6-F1
#
_cell.length_a   1.000
_cell.length_b   1.000
_cell.length_c   1.000
_cell.angle_alpha   90.00
_cell.angle_beta   90.00
_cell.angle_gamma   90.00
#
_symmetry.space_group_name_H-M   'P 1'
#
loop_
_entity.id
_entity.type
_entity.pdbx_description
1 polymer ?
#
loop_
_entity_poly.entity_id
_entity_poly.type
_entity_poly.pdbx_seq_one_letter_code
_entity_poly.pdbx_strand_id
1 'polypeptide(L)'
;MTEYEHVTDDMEAVVEATELPKRLKTEVYETLETKADEHGGVTIEQATDIVTGVENRYIETRVDPLEPVGTVSAQSIGEPGTQMTMNTFHYAGVAEIDVTQGLPRLIELVDARKTPDTPMMTVHLEGEYATDRERAHEVVWSIESTRILALGDVSTNVADMLVRIDLNDDTLLERWPTHSDPTEVAGIIAETIEDSLGVDARQAGTVIEFGPNEPSYRELLQLVERLREIVFKGIEEVERVVIRKEQLEDGEEFVLYTEGSAFGDVLEIEGVDASRTTCNNIHEIYRNLGVEAARETIIDETKNTLEEQGLDDVNVRHLMLVADIMTNNGEIESIGRHGISGSKDSVLARAAFEVTVNHLLDAAVHGEYDELDGVIENVIAGKPISIGTGDVDLRMGSRVVGDD
;
A
#
# COMPACT_ATOMS: atom_id res chain seq x y z
N MET A 1 -1.34 15.71 -38.98
CA MET A 1 -2.60 16.42 -38.73
C MET A 1 -2.70 16.48 -37.23
N THR A 2 -2.19 17.57 -36.68
CA THR A 2 -2.25 17.92 -35.26
C THR A 2 -3.71 17.89 -34.81
N GLU A 3 -3.96 17.40 -33.60
CA GLU A 3 -5.29 17.40 -32.95
C GLU A 3 -5.84 18.81 -32.68
N TYR A 4 -5.03 19.85 -32.91
CA TYR A 4 -5.28 21.24 -32.57
C TYR A 4 -5.58 22.06 -33.85
N GLU A 5 -6.70 22.76 -33.88
CA GLU A 5 -7.23 23.52 -35.03
C GLU A 5 -6.41 24.80 -35.32
N HIS A 6 -5.80 25.38 -34.28
CA HIS A 6 -5.05 26.64 -34.38
C HIS A 6 -3.52 26.49 -34.37
N VAL A 7 -3.00 25.27 -34.20
CA VAL A 7 -1.55 25.01 -34.19
C VAL A 7 -1.07 24.69 -35.61
N THR A 8 -0.28 25.60 -36.17
CA THR A 8 0.33 25.41 -37.50
C THR A 8 1.52 24.44 -37.46
N ASP A 9 1.85 23.80 -38.59
CA ASP A 9 3.01 22.90 -38.71
C ASP A 9 4.33 23.57 -38.29
N ASP A 10 4.47 24.88 -38.52
CA ASP A 10 5.64 25.66 -38.11
C ASP A 10 5.72 25.84 -36.59
N MET A 11 4.58 25.98 -35.91
CA MET A 11 4.52 26.06 -34.44
C MET A 11 4.80 24.70 -33.80
N GLU A 12 4.28 23.62 -34.38
CA GLU A 12 4.58 22.25 -33.97
C GLU A 12 6.08 21.97 -34.07
N ALA A 13 6.73 22.40 -35.15
CA ALA A 13 8.17 22.25 -35.30
C ALA A 13 8.97 22.97 -34.20
N VAL A 14 8.51 24.13 -33.72
CA VAL A 14 9.16 24.86 -32.61
C VAL A 14 8.98 24.12 -31.28
N VAL A 15 7.78 23.63 -30.99
CA VAL A 15 7.51 22.86 -29.75
C VAL A 15 8.29 21.56 -29.76
N GLU A 16 8.32 20.83 -30.88
CA GLU A 16 9.02 19.57 -30.99
C GLU A 16 10.55 19.69 -30.95
N ALA A 17 11.09 20.85 -31.35
CA ALA A 17 12.51 21.13 -31.24
C ALA A 17 13.02 21.26 -29.79
N THR A 18 12.13 21.48 -28.82
CA THR A 18 12.51 21.60 -27.40
C THR A 18 12.77 20.24 -26.74
N GLU A 19 13.57 20.26 -25.66
CA GLU A 19 13.84 19.09 -24.82
C GLU A 19 12.74 18.85 -23.75
N LEU A 20 11.58 19.49 -23.87
CA LEU A 20 10.51 19.40 -22.88
C LEU A 20 9.88 17.99 -22.84
N PRO A 21 9.43 17.52 -21.66
CA PRO A 21 8.67 16.28 -21.55
C PRO A 21 7.40 16.31 -22.39
N LYS A 22 6.99 15.15 -22.93
CA LYS A 22 5.79 15.03 -23.78
C LYS A 22 4.54 15.65 -23.16
N ARG A 23 4.29 15.41 -21.86
CA ARG A 23 3.14 16.00 -21.14
C ARG A 23 3.16 17.53 -21.17
N LEU A 24 4.33 18.13 -20.96
CA LEU A 24 4.47 19.58 -20.99
C LEU A 24 4.33 20.13 -22.42
N LYS A 25 4.79 19.39 -23.44
CA LYS A 25 4.52 19.73 -24.84
C LYS A 25 3.02 19.73 -25.14
N THR A 26 2.28 18.73 -24.67
CA THR A 26 0.81 18.67 -24.77
C THR A 26 0.15 19.87 -24.10
N GLU A 27 0.53 20.21 -22.87
CA GLU A 27 0.00 21.39 -22.16
C GLU A 27 0.32 22.71 -22.89
N VAL A 28 1.49 22.80 -23.53
CA VAL A 28 1.86 23.94 -24.36
C VAL A 28 0.96 24.03 -25.59
N TYR A 29 0.67 22.92 -26.27
CA TYR A 29 -0.28 22.91 -27.41
C TYR A 29 -1.68 23.37 -26.98
N GLU A 30 -2.20 22.84 -25.88
CA GLU A 30 -3.51 23.25 -25.32
C GLU A 30 -3.55 24.73 -24.94
N THR A 31 -2.45 25.24 -24.38
CA THR A 31 -2.32 26.66 -24.02
C THR A 31 -2.28 27.55 -25.26
N LEU A 32 -1.55 27.15 -26.30
CA LEU A 32 -1.49 27.88 -27.57
C LEU A 32 -2.86 27.93 -28.26
N GLU A 33 -3.62 26.84 -28.22
CA GLU A 33 -4.97 26.78 -28.76
C GLU A 33 -5.92 27.70 -27.97
N THR A 34 -5.93 27.58 -26.64
CA THR A 34 -6.75 28.45 -25.77
C THR A 34 -6.45 29.94 -26.01
N LYS A 35 -5.17 30.28 -26.17
CA LYS A 35 -4.75 31.67 -26.44
C LYS A 35 -5.08 32.13 -27.86
N ALA A 36 -5.06 31.21 -28.83
CA ALA A 36 -5.51 31.51 -30.19
C ALA A 36 -7.01 31.82 -30.21
N ASP A 37 -7.83 31.07 -29.47
CA ASP A 37 -9.27 31.31 -29.35
C ASP A 37 -9.57 32.66 -28.68
N GLU A 38 -8.87 32.99 -27.60
CA GLU A 38 -9.07 34.24 -26.84
C GLU A 38 -8.66 35.51 -27.62
N HIS A 39 -7.65 35.40 -28.49
CA HIS A 39 -7.02 36.57 -29.14
C HIS A 39 -7.20 36.62 -30.67
N GLY A 40 -7.92 35.66 -31.25
CA GLY A 40 -8.16 35.59 -32.71
C GLY A 40 -6.95 35.10 -33.50
N GLY A 41 -6.14 34.24 -32.88
CA GLY A 41 -4.92 33.65 -33.42
C GLY A 41 -3.66 34.01 -32.63
N VAL A 42 -2.68 33.11 -32.64
CA VAL A 42 -1.33 33.33 -32.12
C VAL A 42 -0.37 33.44 -33.31
N THR A 43 0.57 34.38 -33.28
CA THR A 43 1.63 34.44 -34.30
C THR A 43 2.75 33.44 -34.00
N ILE A 44 3.52 33.03 -35.02
CA ILE A 44 4.66 32.12 -34.82
C ILE A 44 5.69 32.73 -33.85
N GLU A 45 5.91 34.04 -33.91
CA GLU A 45 6.81 34.74 -32.97
C GLU A 45 6.33 34.63 -31.53
N GLN A 46 5.03 34.87 -31.27
CA GLN A 46 4.45 34.75 -29.94
C GLN A 46 4.48 33.31 -29.41
N ALA A 47 4.20 32.33 -30.27
CA ALA A 47 4.33 30.92 -29.91
C ALA A 47 5.78 30.58 -29.56
N THR A 48 6.75 31.06 -30.35
CA THR A 48 8.18 30.86 -30.08
C THR A 48 8.59 31.48 -28.74
N ASP A 49 8.12 32.68 -28.42
CA ASP A 49 8.40 33.35 -27.15
C ASP A 49 7.82 32.57 -25.95
N ILE A 50 6.59 32.06 -26.08
CA ILE A 50 5.94 31.23 -25.05
C ILE A 50 6.75 29.95 -24.82
N VAL A 51 7.06 29.22 -25.91
CA VAL A 51 7.81 27.97 -25.84
C VAL A 51 9.19 28.19 -25.21
N THR A 52 9.90 29.24 -25.65
CA THR A 52 11.22 29.60 -25.11
C THR A 52 11.13 29.99 -23.63
N GLY A 53 10.08 30.71 -23.22
CA GLY A 53 9.83 31.06 -21.83
C GLY A 53 9.60 29.83 -20.95
N VAL A 54 8.80 28.87 -21.44
CA VAL A 54 8.52 27.60 -20.75
C VAL A 54 9.80 26.75 -20.65
N GLU A 55 10.56 26.64 -21.73
CA GLU A 55 11.81 25.88 -21.75
C GLU A 55 12.85 26.47 -20.79
N ASN A 56 13.06 27.79 -20.81
CA ASN A 56 13.96 28.46 -19.87
C ASN A 56 13.52 28.21 -18.42
N ARG A 57 12.22 28.34 -18.13
CA ARG A 57 11.70 28.09 -16.79
C ARG A 57 11.87 26.65 -16.34
N TYR A 58 11.68 25.70 -17.25
CA TYR A 58 11.92 24.27 -16.98
C TYR A 58 13.39 24.02 -16.66
N ILE A 59 14.33 24.56 -17.45
CA ILE A 59 15.77 24.39 -17.25
C ILE A 59 16.21 25.01 -15.91
N GLU A 60 15.74 26.22 -15.60
CA GLU A 60 16.04 26.93 -14.35
C GLU A 60 15.49 26.25 -13.09
N THR A 61 14.47 25.40 -13.22
CA THR A 61 13.82 24.74 -12.07
C THR A 61 14.30 23.30 -11.84
N ARG A 62 15.26 22.83 -12.65
CA ARG A 62 15.90 21.53 -12.43
C ARG A 62 16.70 21.55 -11.13
N VAL A 63 16.75 20.40 -10.47
CA VAL A 63 17.63 20.23 -9.30
C VAL A 63 19.09 20.39 -9.73
N ASP A 64 19.85 21.13 -8.93
CA ASP A 64 21.28 21.26 -9.14
C ASP A 64 21.98 19.90 -8.94
N PRO A 65 22.95 19.54 -9.79
CA PRO A 65 23.75 18.33 -9.58
C PRO A 65 24.42 18.35 -8.21
N LEU A 66 24.58 17.16 -7.61
CA LEU A 66 25.26 16.94 -6.32
C LEU A 66 24.46 17.43 -5.09
N GLU A 67 23.23 17.90 -5.27
CA GLU A 67 22.33 18.23 -4.16
C GLU A 67 22.04 16.97 -3.31
N PRO A 68 22.13 17.04 -1.96
CA PRO A 68 21.89 15.89 -1.08
C PRO A 68 20.40 15.58 -0.94
N VAL A 69 19.76 15.17 -2.03
CA VAL A 69 18.32 14.89 -2.12
C VAL A 69 17.86 13.82 -1.12
N GLY A 70 18.71 12.86 -0.77
CA GLY A 70 18.40 11.86 0.26
C GLY A 70 18.20 12.47 1.64
N THR A 71 19.09 13.38 2.05
CA THR A 71 18.99 14.08 3.34
C THR A 71 17.78 15.00 3.38
N VAL A 72 17.56 15.78 2.32
CA VAL A 72 16.41 16.69 2.23
C VAL A 72 15.11 15.91 2.27
N SER A 73 15.00 14.81 1.50
CA SER A 73 13.80 13.97 1.49
C SER A 73 13.51 13.35 2.85
N ALA A 74 14.55 12.82 3.53
CA ALA A 74 14.39 12.26 4.88
C ALA A 74 13.91 13.31 5.88
N GLN A 75 14.41 14.55 5.79
CA GLN A 75 13.97 15.66 6.64
C GLN A 75 12.53 16.08 6.31
N SER A 76 12.19 16.23 5.03
CA SER A 76 10.86 16.65 4.59
C SER A 76 9.76 15.66 4.96
N ILE A 77 10.06 14.35 4.95
CA ILE A 77 9.12 13.31 5.38
C ILE A 77 9.06 13.21 6.92
N GLY A 78 10.21 13.40 7.60
CA GLY A 78 10.31 13.25 9.05
C GLY A 78 9.84 14.47 9.86
N GLU A 79 9.97 15.68 9.33
CA GLU A 79 9.58 16.94 10.00
C GLU A 79 8.09 16.95 10.38
N PRO A 80 7.15 16.59 9.48
CA PRO A 80 5.73 16.50 9.81
C PRO A 80 5.45 15.49 10.92
N GLY A 81 6.25 14.43 11.05
CA GLY A 81 6.08 13.42 12.10
C GLY A 81 6.09 13.98 13.53
N THR A 82 6.75 15.13 13.76
CA THR A 82 6.74 15.81 15.07
C THR A 82 5.49 16.68 15.29
N GLN A 83 4.82 17.05 14.21
CA GLN A 83 3.63 17.90 14.19
C GLN A 83 2.33 17.09 14.10
N MET A 84 2.44 15.81 13.71
CA MET A 84 1.37 14.83 13.78
C MET A 84 0.94 14.66 15.24
N THR A 85 -0.14 15.35 15.57
CA THR A 85 -0.87 15.16 16.83
C THR A 85 -2.02 14.19 16.57
N MET A 86 -2.46 13.47 17.62
CA MET A 86 -3.54 12.47 17.57
C MET A 86 -4.87 13.10 17.10
N ASN A 87 -5.01 13.37 15.81
CA ASN A 87 -6.27 13.58 15.16
C ASN A 87 -6.59 12.28 14.43
N THR A 88 -7.26 11.38 15.13
CA THR A 88 -7.98 10.27 14.50
C THR A 88 -9.14 10.91 13.74
N PHE A 89 -8.89 11.31 12.49
CA PHE A 89 -9.98 11.67 11.62
C PHE A 89 -10.70 10.38 11.28
N HIS A 90 -11.86 10.16 11.88
CA HIS A 90 -12.80 9.19 11.33
C HIS A 90 -12.98 9.54 9.86
N TYR A 91 -12.58 8.63 8.98
CA TYR A 91 -12.77 8.76 7.54
C TYR A 91 -14.21 9.21 7.30
N ALA A 92 -14.41 10.39 6.71
CA ALA A 92 -15.75 10.96 6.55
C ALA A 92 -16.55 10.10 5.57
N GLY A 93 -17.24 9.07 6.09
CA GLY A 93 -18.03 8.13 5.31
C GLY A 93 -17.78 6.64 5.58
N VAL A 94 -16.68 6.27 6.28
CA VAL A 94 -16.36 4.87 6.65
C VAL A 94 -16.28 4.77 8.18
N ALA A 95 -17.36 5.15 8.86
CA ALA A 95 -17.43 5.17 10.32
C ALA A 95 -17.43 3.77 10.98
N GLU A 96 -17.26 2.69 10.21
CA GLU A 96 -17.44 1.31 10.66
C GLU A 96 -16.16 0.45 10.64
N ILE A 97 -15.06 0.90 10.04
CA ILE A 97 -13.78 0.17 9.99
C ILE A 97 -12.70 1.02 10.63
N ASP A 98 -12.06 0.49 11.67
CA ASP A 98 -10.94 1.15 12.35
C ASP A 98 -9.65 0.96 11.54
N VAL A 99 -9.05 2.06 11.10
CA VAL A 99 -7.80 2.06 10.33
C VAL A 99 -6.73 2.77 11.12
N THR A 100 -5.55 2.17 11.18
CA THR A 100 -4.33 2.78 11.71
C THR A 100 -3.97 3.95 10.82
N GLN A 101 -4.09 5.17 11.33
CA GLN A 101 -3.81 6.41 10.60
C GLN A 101 -2.65 7.19 11.22
N GLY A 102 -2.11 8.11 10.41
CA GLY A 102 -1.09 9.08 10.83
C GLY A 102 0.29 8.45 11.03
N LEU A 103 1.00 8.90 12.07
CA LEU A 103 2.40 8.52 12.29
C LEU A 103 2.63 7.01 12.47
N PRO A 104 1.81 6.26 13.23
CA PRO A 104 1.97 4.81 13.34
C PRO A 104 1.97 4.13 11.97
N ARG A 105 1.06 4.53 11.07
CA ARG A 105 0.97 3.99 9.72
C ARG A 105 2.21 4.29 8.88
N LEU A 106 2.72 5.52 8.93
CA LEU A 106 3.98 5.87 8.28
C LEU A 106 5.16 5.02 8.77
N ILE A 107 5.22 4.75 10.08
CA ILE A 107 6.27 3.89 10.66
C ILE A 107 6.15 2.46 10.12
N GLU A 108 4.93 1.90 10.03
CA GLU A 108 4.73 0.55 9.48
C GLU A 108 5.22 0.42 8.04
N LEU A 109 4.94 1.43 7.20
CA LEU A 109 5.34 1.46 5.80
C LEU A 109 6.86 1.54 5.67
N VAL A 110 7.48 2.49 6.37
CA VAL A 110 8.94 2.72 6.35
C VAL A 110 9.72 1.52 6.93
N ASP A 111 9.18 0.87 7.95
CA ASP A 111 9.76 -0.36 8.52
C ASP A 111 9.43 -1.61 7.69
N ALA A 112 8.66 -1.47 6.61
CA ALA A 112 8.21 -2.55 5.75
C ALA A 112 7.63 -3.74 6.55
N ARG A 113 6.75 -3.47 7.53
CA ARG A 113 6.15 -4.53 8.35
C ARG A 113 5.40 -5.55 7.49
N LYS A 114 5.61 -6.84 7.76
CA LYS A 114 5.00 -7.95 7.02
C LYS A 114 3.47 -7.96 7.07
N THR A 115 2.92 -7.60 8.21
CA THR A 115 1.49 -7.49 8.45
C THR A 115 1.26 -6.16 9.15
N PRO A 116 0.45 -5.25 8.57
CA PRO A 116 0.09 -4.01 9.23
C PRO A 116 -0.85 -4.28 10.41
N ASP A 117 -0.94 -3.34 11.37
CA ASP A 117 -1.76 -3.53 12.57
C ASP A 117 -3.27 -3.56 12.24
N THR A 118 -3.70 -2.86 11.18
CA THR A 118 -5.07 -2.87 10.65
C THR A 118 -5.06 -3.08 9.12
N PRO A 119 -4.99 -4.33 8.65
CA PRO A 119 -5.05 -4.63 7.22
C PRO A 119 -6.44 -4.34 6.66
N MET A 120 -6.50 -3.81 5.44
CA MET A 120 -7.75 -3.51 4.74
C MET A 120 -7.57 -3.61 3.23
N MET A 121 -8.67 -3.93 2.54
CA MET A 121 -8.74 -3.95 1.09
C MET A 121 -9.91 -3.11 0.61
N THR A 122 -9.71 -2.49 -0.54
CA THR A 122 -10.77 -1.80 -1.30
C THR A 122 -11.03 -2.65 -2.54
N VAL A 123 -12.12 -3.40 -2.51
CA VAL A 123 -12.50 -4.37 -3.53
C VAL A 123 -13.53 -3.74 -4.46
N HIS A 124 -13.15 -3.58 -5.71
CA HIS A 124 -14.03 -3.13 -6.78
C HIS A 124 -14.74 -4.33 -7.40
N LEU A 125 -15.94 -4.12 -7.92
CA LEU A 125 -16.77 -5.16 -8.53
C LEU A 125 -16.89 -4.97 -10.05
N GLU A 126 -17.07 -6.05 -10.79
CA GLU A 126 -17.23 -6.02 -12.26
C GLU A 126 -18.70 -6.06 -12.69
N GLY A 127 -19.03 -5.31 -13.75
CA GLY A 127 -20.29 -5.45 -14.50
C GLY A 127 -21.56 -5.36 -13.64
N GLU A 128 -22.34 -6.44 -13.63
CA GLU A 128 -23.64 -6.50 -12.92
C GLU A 128 -23.46 -6.50 -11.39
N TYR A 129 -22.32 -6.99 -10.88
CA TYR A 129 -22.02 -6.99 -9.44
C TYR A 129 -21.80 -5.58 -8.88
N ALA A 130 -21.32 -4.64 -9.71
CA ALA A 130 -21.09 -3.26 -9.31
C ALA A 130 -22.39 -2.43 -9.22
N THR A 131 -23.46 -2.84 -9.90
CA THR A 131 -24.70 -2.06 -9.99
C THR A 131 -25.86 -2.68 -9.21
N ASP A 132 -25.86 -3.99 -9.01
CA ASP A 132 -26.89 -4.69 -8.24
C ASP A 132 -26.40 -5.01 -6.82
N ARG A 133 -27.19 -4.58 -5.83
CA ARG A 133 -26.90 -4.80 -4.42
C ARG A 133 -26.98 -6.29 -4.04
N GLU A 134 -27.92 -7.04 -4.60
CA GLU A 134 -28.09 -8.46 -4.27
C GLU A 134 -26.88 -9.28 -4.75
N ARG A 135 -26.38 -8.95 -5.94
CA ARG A 135 -25.15 -9.56 -6.50
C ARG A 135 -23.89 -9.16 -5.74
N ALA A 136 -23.77 -7.90 -5.32
CA ALA A 136 -22.67 -7.48 -4.46
C ALA A 136 -22.65 -8.26 -3.12
N HIS A 137 -23.82 -8.56 -2.56
CA HIS A 137 -23.92 -9.39 -1.34
C HIS A 137 -23.42 -10.83 -1.55
N GLU A 138 -23.58 -11.42 -2.75
CA GLU A 138 -23.01 -12.74 -3.07
C GLU A 138 -21.48 -12.77 -2.94
N VAL A 139 -20.82 -11.70 -3.40
CA VAL A 139 -19.35 -11.53 -3.28
C VAL A 139 -18.96 -11.32 -1.82
N VAL A 140 -19.73 -10.51 -1.06
CA VAL A 140 -19.50 -10.32 0.38
C VAL A 140 -19.51 -11.63 1.16
N TRP A 141 -20.50 -12.50 0.92
CA TRP A 141 -20.57 -13.80 1.62
C TRP A 141 -19.47 -14.78 1.22
N SER A 142 -18.81 -14.53 0.09
CA SER A 142 -17.67 -15.32 -0.37
C SER A 142 -16.35 -14.83 0.24
N ILE A 143 -16.27 -13.55 0.60
CA ILE A 143 -15.10 -12.93 1.22
C ILE A 143 -15.17 -13.03 2.76
N GLU A 144 -16.29 -12.63 3.37
CA GLU A 144 -16.42 -12.46 4.82
C GLU A 144 -16.34 -13.81 5.56
N SER A 145 -15.38 -13.92 6.50
CA SER A 145 -15.26 -15.11 7.34
C SER A 145 -16.51 -15.30 8.20
N THR A 146 -17.09 -16.49 8.08
CA THR A 146 -18.28 -16.88 8.81
C THR A 146 -17.88 -17.85 9.91
N ARG A 147 -17.79 -17.32 11.14
CA ARG A 147 -17.52 -18.09 12.37
C ARG A 147 -18.82 -18.54 13.03
N ILE A 148 -18.73 -19.48 13.98
CA ILE A 148 -19.93 -20.08 14.60
C ILE A 148 -20.87 -19.08 15.27
N LEU A 149 -20.32 -17.99 15.82
CA LEU A 149 -21.09 -16.95 16.51
C LEU A 149 -21.99 -16.14 15.56
N ALA A 150 -21.66 -16.09 14.27
CA ALA A 150 -22.49 -15.45 13.27
C ALA A 150 -23.66 -16.35 12.83
N LEU A 151 -23.52 -17.67 13.01
CA LEU A 151 -24.47 -18.67 12.50
C LEU A 151 -25.52 -19.12 13.52
N GLY A 152 -25.25 -18.96 14.81
CA GLY A 152 -26.16 -19.45 15.84
C GLY A 152 -25.68 -19.26 17.28
N ASP A 153 -26.50 -19.76 18.20
CA ASP A 153 -26.23 -19.70 19.64
C ASP A 153 -25.49 -20.95 20.11
N VAL A 154 -24.36 -20.74 20.80
CA VAL A 154 -23.57 -21.83 21.40
C VAL A 154 -23.92 -21.93 22.89
N SER A 155 -24.36 -23.12 23.31
CA SER A 155 -24.70 -23.42 24.70
C SER A 155 -23.88 -24.62 25.20
N THR A 156 -23.38 -24.53 26.42
CA THR A 156 -22.55 -25.59 27.01
C THR A 156 -23.28 -26.24 28.18
N ASN A 157 -23.50 -27.55 28.11
CA ASN A 157 -24.06 -28.35 29.19
C ASN A 157 -22.93 -29.08 29.93
N VAL A 158 -22.62 -28.59 31.12
CA VAL A 158 -21.55 -29.13 31.98
C VAL A 158 -21.94 -30.47 32.62
N ALA A 159 -23.24 -30.76 32.80
CA ALA A 159 -23.68 -32.01 33.39
C ALA A 159 -23.52 -33.19 32.43
N ASP A 160 -23.85 -32.96 31.16
CA ASP A 160 -23.77 -33.98 30.10
C ASP A 160 -22.45 -33.93 29.31
N MET A 161 -21.58 -32.95 29.61
CA MET A 161 -20.32 -32.69 28.88
C MET A 161 -20.53 -32.51 27.37
N LEU A 162 -21.59 -31.78 27.00
CA LEU A 162 -21.94 -31.53 25.60
C LEU A 162 -21.96 -30.02 25.31
N VAL A 163 -21.47 -29.67 24.14
CA VAL A 163 -21.67 -28.37 23.50
C VAL A 163 -22.80 -28.54 22.50
N ARG A 164 -23.83 -27.72 22.65
CA ARG A 164 -24.99 -27.66 21.75
C ARG A 164 -24.97 -26.33 21.02
N ILE A 165 -24.96 -26.40 19.70
CA ILE A 165 -25.07 -25.26 18.79
C ILE A 165 -26.47 -25.27 18.20
N ASP A 166 -27.19 -24.16 18.33
CA ASP A 166 -28.50 -23.93 17.71
C ASP A 166 -28.31 -22.96 16.55
N LEU A 167 -28.31 -23.48 15.32
CA LEU A 167 -28.08 -22.67 14.12
C LEU A 167 -29.38 -22.00 13.66
N ASN A 168 -29.28 -20.76 13.21
CA ASN A 168 -30.42 -20.02 12.69
C ASN A 168 -30.67 -20.35 11.21
N ASP A 169 -31.85 -20.88 10.89
CA ASP A 169 -32.26 -21.25 9.54
C ASP A 169 -32.15 -20.09 8.54
N ASP A 170 -32.55 -18.88 8.94
CA ASP A 170 -32.55 -17.70 8.06
C ASP A 170 -31.12 -17.29 7.68
N THR A 171 -30.22 -17.25 8.67
CA THR A 171 -28.81 -16.87 8.46
C THR A 171 -28.07 -17.90 7.60
N LEU A 172 -28.41 -19.19 7.74
CA LEU A 172 -27.81 -20.25 6.93
C LEU A 172 -28.19 -20.13 5.44
N LEU A 173 -29.46 -19.84 5.16
CA LEU A 173 -29.96 -19.70 3.79
C LEU A 173 -29.45 -18.43 3.10
N GLU A 174 -29.30 -17.34 3.84
CA GLU A 174 -28.67 -16.12 3.32
C GLU A 174 -27.19 -16.35 2.97
N ARG A 175 -26.45 -17.07 3.83
CA ARG A 175 -25.01 -17.32 3.64
C ARG A 175 -24.72 -18.39 2.60
N TRP A 176 -25.59 -19.39 2.41
CA TRP A 176 -25.46 -20.44 1.39
C TRP A 176 -26.63 -20.43 0.39
N PRO A 177 -26.69 -19.46 -0.54
CA PRO A 177 -27.79 -19.33 -1.48
C PRO A 177 -27.92 -20.53 -2.44
N THR A 178 -26.86 -21.33 -2.61
CA THR A 178 -26.84 -22.53 -3.46
C THR A 178 -27.59 -23.72 -2.85
N HIS A 179 -27.82 -23.74 -1.53
CA HIS A 179 -28.49 -24.85 -0.83
C HIS A 179 -29.90 -24.44 -0.41
N SER A 180 -30.89 -25.25 -0.79
CA SER A 180 -32.30 -24.97 -0.49
C SER A 180 -32.79 -25.54 0.85
N ASP A 181 -32.02 -26.41 1.50
CA ASP A 181 -32.35 -27.00 2.80
C ASP A 181 -31.29 -26.64 3.86
N PRO A 182 -31.65 -25.93 4.94
CA PRO A 182 -30.74 -25.60 6.04
C PRO A 182 -30.07 -26.83 6.67
N THR A 183 -30.72 -27.99 6.58
CA THR A 183 -30.21 -29.26 7.12
C THR A 183 -28.96 -29.73 6.38
N GLU A 184 -28.83 -29.44 5.09
CA GLU A 184 -27.63 -29.80 4.32
C GLU A 184 -26.43 -28.95 4.76
N VAL A 185 -26.65 -27.65 4.98
CA VAL A 185 -25.61 -26.73 5.46
C VAL A 185 -25.18 -27.10 6.89
N ALA A 186 -26.13 -27.44 7.76
CA ALA A 186 -25.83 -27.93 9.11
C ALA A 186 -25.04 -29.25 9.10
N GLY A 187 -25.21 -30.08 8.06
CA GLY A 187 -24.40 -31.29 7.86
C GLY A 187 -22.95 -30.97 7.49
N ILE A 188 -22.74 -30.02 6.58
CA ILE A 188 -21.40 -29.53 6.21
C ILE A 188 -20.70 -28.93 7.43
N ILE A 189 -21.40 -28.12 8.22
CA ILE A 189 -20.88 -27.52 9.45
C ILE A 189 -20.49 -28.62 10.45
N ALA A 190 -21.32 -29.67 10.60
CA ALA A 190 -21.00 -30.79 11.48
C ALA A 190 -19.74 -31.53 11.03
N GLU A 191 -19.61 -31.85 9.74
CA GLU A 191 -18.42 -32.51 9.17
C GLU A 191 -17.15 -31.67 9.40
N THR A 192 -17.22 -30.36 9.15
CA THR A 192 -16.10 -29.43 9.43
C THR A 192 -15.71 -29.43 10.91
N ILE A 193 -16.68 -29.54 11.83
CA ILE A 193 -16.43 -29.64 13.27
C ILE A 193 -15.74 -30.97 13.61
N GLU A 194 -16.19 -32.09 13.03
CA GLU A 194 -15.57 -33.41 13.26
C GLU A 194 -14.10 -33.41 12.81
N ASP A 195 -13.83 -32.92 11.61
CA ASP A 195 -12.49 -32.87 11.04
C ASP A 195 -11.55 -31.92 11.81
N SER A 196 -12.06 -30.74 12.19
CA SER A 196 -11.23 -29.71 12.84
C SER A 196 -10.99 -29.99 14.32
N LEU A 197 -11.97 -30.54 15.04
CA LEU A 197 -11.89 -30.78 16.48
C LEU A 197 -11.52 -32.23 16.83
N GLY A 198 -11.71 -33.19 15.92
CA GLY A 198 -11.46 -34.62 16.16
C GLY A 198 -12.47 -35.25 17.12
N VAL A 199 -13.73 -34.82 17.04
CA VAL A 199 -14.84 -35.24 17.92
C VAL A 199 -16.00 -35.77 17.08
N ASP A 200 -16.82 -36.66 17.64
CA ASP A 200 -18.06 -37.09 16.98
C ASP A 200 -19.14 -36.00 17.16
N ALA A 201 -19.61 -35.43 16.06
CA ALA A 201 -20.67 -34.42 16.04
C ALA A 201 -22.00 -35.05 15.63
N ARG A 202 -23.02 -34.91 16.48
CA ARG A 202 -24.37 -35.40 16.20
C ARG A 202 -25.22 -34.25 15.69
N GLN A 203 -25.69 -34.39 14.46
CA GLN A 203 -26.65 -33.47 13.87
C GLN A 203 -28.10 -33.93 14.12
N ALA A 204 -28.94 -33.00 14.57
CA ALA A 204 -30.38 -33.17 14.67
C ALA A 204 -31.10 -31.96 14.04
N GLY A 205 -31.31 -32.00 12.72
CA GLY A 205 -31.82 -30.86 11.97
C GLY A 205 -30.77 -29.75 11.90
N THR A 206 -31.07 -28.59 12.48
CA THR A 206 -30.16 -27.44 12.60
C THR A 206 -29.44 -27.34 13.95
N VAL A 207 -29.67 -28.32 14.84
CA VAL A 207 -28.95 -28.43 16.11
C VAL A 207 -27.79 -29.39 15.95
N ILE A 208 -26.59 -28.96 16.38
CA ILE A 208 -25.38 -29.77 16.38
C ILE A 208 -24.93 -29.98 17.84
N GLU A 209 -24.69 -31.22 18.23
CA GLU A 209 -24.21 -31.59 19.56
C GLU A 209 -22.90 -32.37 19.47
N PHE A 210 -21.88 -31.92 20.20
CA PHE A 210 -20.59 -32.62 20.27
C PHE A 210 -19.99 -32.50 21.68
N GLY A 211 -19.03 -33.37 22.01
CA GLY A 211 -18.40 -33.38 23.33
C GLY A 211 -17.02 -34.04 23.30
N PRO A 212 -16.23 -33.93 24.38
CA PRO A 212 -14.93 -34.55 24.46
C PRO A 212 -15.05 -36.08 24.54
N ASN A 213 -14.07 -36.78 23.95
CA ASN A 213 -14.00 -38.24 23.97
C ASN A 213 -13.89 -38.82 25.39
N GLU A 214 -13.26 -38.07 26.30
CA GLU A 214 -13.21 -38.36 27.72
C GLU A 214 -13.88 -37.23 28.53
N PRO A 215 -14.65 -37.53 29.60
CA PRO A 215 -15.37 -36.51 30.36
C PRO A 215 -14.40 -35.63 31.17
N SER A 216 -13.97 -34.52 30.56
CA SER A 216 -13.07 -33.54 31.15
C SER A 216 -13.61 -32.13 30.93
N TYR A 217 -13.87 -31.40 32.03
CA TYR A 217 -14.32 -30.01 31.97
C TYR A 217 -13.30 -29.09 31.27
N ARG A 218 -12.00 -29.39 31.43
CA ARG A 218 -10.94 -28.61 30.78
C ARG A 218 -10.96 -28.80 29.27
N GLU A 219 -11.16 -30.02 28.79
CA GLU A 219 -11.24 -30.32 27.36
C GLU A 219 -12.49 -29.72 26.74
N LEU A 220 -13.62 -29.74 27.46
CA LEU A 220 -14.85 -29.07 27.02
C LEU A 220 -14.62 -27.56 26.78
N LEU A 221 -13.95 -26.87 27.72
CA LEU A 221 -13.62 -25.45 27.53
C LEU A 221 -12.66 -25.22 26.36
N GLN A 222 -11.66 -26.08 26.19
CA GLN A 222 -10.73 -25.99 25.06
C GLN A 222 -11.43 -26.23 23.72
N LEU A 223 -12.40 -27.14 23.67
CA LEU A 223 -13.22 -27.38 22.49
C LEU A 223 -14.10 -26.17 22.14
N VAL A 224 -14.69 -25.51 23.14
CA VAL A 224 -15.46 -24.28 22.92
C VAL A 224 -14.59 -23.14 22.40
N GLU A 225 -13.38 -22.97 22.95
CA GLU A 225 -12.44 -21.96 22.46
C GLU A 225 -11.99 -22.27 21.03
N ARG A 226 -11.62 -23.52 20.72
CA ARG A 226 -11.27 -23.93 19.36
C ARG A 226 -12.43 -23.78 18.37
N LEU A 227 -13.66 -24.09 18.79
CA LEU A 227 -14.85 -23.91 17.96
C LEU A 227 -15.04 -22.44 17.53
N ARG A 228 -14.69 -21.48 18.39
CA ARG A 228 -14.80 -20.05 18.08
C ARG A 228 -13.83 -19.57 17.01
N GLU A 229 -12.70 -20.26 16.86
CA GLU A 229 -11.65 -19.94 15.88
C GLU A 229 -11.94 -20.57 14.51
N ILE A 230 -12.78 -21.61 14.43
CA ILE A 230 -13.10 -22.27 13.16
C ILE A 230 -13.91 -21.35 12.24
N VAL A 231 -13.43 -21.21 11.00
CA VAL A 231 -14.12 -20.54 9.90
C VAL A 231 -14.82 -21.58 9.05
N PHE A 232 -16.13 -21.41 8.85
CA PHE A 232 -16.96 -22.36 8.10
C PHE A 232 -17.14 -21.98 6.63
N LYS A 233 -16.98 -20.69 6.31
CA LYS A 233 -17.06 -20.13 4.96
C LYS A 233 -16.34 -18.79 4.91
N GLY A 234 -15.84 -18.43 3.74
CA GLY A 234 -15.14 -17.17 3.50
C GLY A 234 -13.64 -17.33 3.68
N ILE A 235 -12.93 -16.21 3.65
CA ILE A 235 -11.48 -16.15 3.81
C ILE A 235 -11.16 -15.85 5.28
N GLU A 236 -10.34 -16.68 5.92
CA GLU A 236 -10.07 -16.63 7.36
C GLU A 236 -9.52 -15.28 7.82
N GLU A 237 -8.68 -14.67 6.99
CA GLU A 237 -8.01 -13.40 7.26
C GLU A 237 -8.93 -12.17 7.12
N VAL A 238 -10.15 -12.34 6.60
CA VAL A 238 -11.11 -11.24 6.42
C VAL A 238 -12.26 -11.35 7.43
N GLU A 239 -12.25 -10.50 8.45
CA GLU A 239 -13.21 -10.57 9.56
C GLU A 239 -14.56 -9.95 9.22
N ARG A 240 -14.55 -8.86 8.44
CA ARG A 240 -15.76 -8.10 8.15
C ARG A 240 -15.66 -7.42 6.79
N VAL A 241 -16.80 -7.32 6.10
CA VAL A 241 -16.89 -6.61 4.81
C VAL A 241 -18.05 -5.61 4.84
N VAL A 242 -17.76 -4.36 4.47
CA VAL A 242 -18.73 -3.27 4.42
C VAL A 242 -18.97 -2.88 2.97
N ILE A 243 -20.23 -2.91 2.53
CA ILE A 243 -20.64 -2.45 1.20
C ILE A 243 -20.94 -0.96 1.24
N ARG A 244 -20.34 -0.19 0.34
CA ARG A 244 -20.65 1.22 0.13
C ARG A 244 -21.00 1.49 -1.32
N LYS A 245 -21.92 2.42 -1.54
CA LYS A 245 -22.20 2.94 -2.88
C LYS A 245 -21.41 4.24 -3.06
N GLU A 246 -20.48 4.24 -4.00
CA GLU A 246 -19.64 5.39 -4.33
C GLU A 246 -20.06 6.00 -5.67
N GLN A 247 -19.90 7.32 -5.80
CA GLN A 247 -20.11 8.01 -7.07
C GLN A 247 -18.76 8.15 -7.76
N LEU A 248 -18.55 7.36 -8.80
CA LEU A 248 -17.40 7.43 -9.69
C LEU A 248 -17.74 8.29 -10.91
N GLU A 249 -16.72 8.65 -11.70
CA GLU A 249 -16.88 9.46 -12.90
C GLU A 249 -17.85 8.81 -13.93
N ASP A 250 -17.91 7.48 -13.95
CA ASP A 250 -18.72 6.67 -14.87
C ASP A 250 -20.11 6.28 -14.32
N GLY A 251 -20.44 6.64 -13.07
CA GLY A 251 -21.73 6.31 -12.45
C GLY A 251 -21.65 5.96 -10.98
N GLU A 252 -22.76 5.45 -10.43
CA GLU A 252 -22.77 4.96 -9.04
C GLU A 252 -22.47 3.46 -8.99
N GLU A 253 -21.40 3.06 -8.30
CA GLU A 253 -20.96 1.67 -8.17
C GLU A 253 -20.90 1.25 -6.70
N PHE A 254 -21.11 -0.04 -6.44
CA PHE A 254 -20.87 -0.65 -5.14
C PHE A 254 -19.41 -1.07 -4.99
N VAL A 255 -18.77 -0.59 -3.93
CA VAL A 255 -17.39 -0.89 -3.54
C VAL A 255 -17.41 -1.58 -2.18
N LEU A 256 -16.60 -2.61 -2.01
CA LEU A 256 -16.49 -3.34 -0.74
C LEU A 256 -15.21 -2.92 -0.02
N TYR A 257 -15.35 -2.62 1.27
CA TYR A 257 -14.22 -2.37 2.16
C TYR A 257 -14.10 -3.53 3.14
N THR A 258 -12.91 -4.13 3.22
CA THR A 258 -12.67 -5.28 4.12
C THR A 258 -11.86 -4.87 5.34
N GLU A 259 -12.18 -5.48 6.47
CA GLU A 259 -11.33 -5.54 7.65
C GLU A 259 -10.58 -6.88 7.61
N GLY A 260 -9.27 -6.81 7.40
CA GLY A 260 -8.47 -7.97 6.97
C GLY A 260 -7.98 -7.84 5.54
N SER A 261 -6.91 -8.58 5.24
CA SER A 261 -6.33 -8.67 3.90
C SER A 261 -5.98 -10.10 3.52
N ALA A 262 -6.45 -10.49 2.34
CA ALA A 262 -6.10 -11.72 1.65
C ALA A 262 -6.16 -11.47 0.14
N PHE A 263 -5.33 -10.53 -0.31
CA PHE A 263 -5.44 -9.94 -1.64
C PHE A 263 -5.41 -10.98 -2.76
N GLY A 264 -4.53 -11.99 -2.64
CA GLY A 264 -4.43 -13.06 -3.64
C GLY A 264 -5.73 -13.85 -3.81
N ASP A 265 -6.32 -14.30 -2.70
CA ASP A 265 -7.54 -15.11 -2.71
C ASP A 265 -8.76 -14.30 -3.17
N VAL A 266 -8.84 -13.02 -2.79
CA VAL A 266 -9.95 -12.14 -3.19
C VAL A 266 -9.98 -11.88 -4.69
N LEU A 267 -8.82 -11.77 -5.35
CA LEU A 267 -8.75 -11.55 -6.79
C LEU A 267 -9.26 -12.73 -7.62
N GLU A 268 -9.31 -13.94 -7.04
CA GLU A 268 -9.82 -15.14 -7.73
C GLU A 268 -11.35 -15.28 -7.66
N ILE A 269 -12.02 -14.46 -6.84
CA ILE A 269 -13.47 -14.53 -6.64
C ILE A 269 -14.22 -13.96 -7.84
N GLU A 270 -15.22 -14.68 -8.32
CA GLU A 270 -16.09 -14.23 -9.42
C GLU A 270 -16.85 -12.95 -9.04
N GLY A 271 -16.76 -11.94 -9.90
CA GLY A 271 -17.40 -10.63 -9.70
C GLY A 271 -16.48 -9.57 -9.09
N VAL A 272 -15.28 -9.93 -8.64
CA VAL A 272 -14.25 -8.97 -8.21
C VAL A 272 -13.48 -8.43 -9.41
N ASP A 273 -13.30 -7.10 -9.45
CA ASP A 273 -12.50 -6.42 -10.45
C ASP A 273 -11.03 -6.42 -10.06
N ALA A 274 -10.28 -7.32 -10.67
CA ALA A 274 -8.87 -7.49 -10.39
C ALA A 274 -7.99 -6.31 -10.85
N SER A 275 -8.49 -5.45 -11.75
CA SER A 275 -7.73 -4.32 -12.30
C SER A 275 -7.77 -3.07 -11.42
N ARG A 276 -8.82 -2.93 -10.60
CA ARG A 276 -9.05 -1.76 -9.73
C ARG A 276 -8.92 -2.09 -8.24
N THR A 277 -9.05 -3.34 -7.84
CA THR A 277 -8.96 -3.76 -6.43
C THR A 277 -7.56 -3.52 -5.86
N THR A 278 -7.50 -2.95 -4.65
CA THR A 278 -6.24 -2.61 -3.97
C THR A 278 -6.24 -3.02 -2.50
N CYS A 279 -5.06 -3.05 -1.88
CA CYS A 279 -4.84 -3.42 -0.49
C CYS A 279 -3.76 -2.55 0.15
N ASN A 280 -3.92 -2.24 1.43
CA ASN A 280 -2.93 -1.47 2.18
C ASN A 280 -1.73 -2.33 2.65
N ASN A 281 -1.75 -3.65 2.45
CA ASN A 281 -0.64 -4.53 2.79
C ASN A 281 0.36 -4.63 1.61
N ILE A 282 1.46 -3.90 1.71
CA ILE A 282 2.50 -3.84 0.67
C ILE A 282 3.12 -5.20 0.33
N HIS A 283 3.20 -6.14 1.29
CA HIS A 283 3.78 -7.47 1.06
C HIS A 283 2.81 -8.41 0.33
N GLU A 284 1.51 -8.19 0.45
CA GLU A 284 0.51 -8.90 -0.35
C GLU A 284 0.50 -8.41 -1.79
N ILE A 285 0.54 -7.09 -2.00
CA ILE A 285 0.69 -6.51 -3.35
C ILE A 285 1.98 -7.02 -3.99
N TYR A 286 3.11 -7.00 -3.28
CA TYR A 286 4.38 -7.51 -3.79
C TYR A 286 4.31 -8.97 -4.26
N ARG A 287 3.68 -9.85 -3.46
CA ARG A 287 3.58 -11.28 -3.77
C ARG A 287 2.70 -11.57 -4.99
N ASN A 288 1.64 -10.78 -5.20
CA ASN A 288 0.65 -11.04 -6.24
C ASN A 288 0.89 -10.22 -7.53
N LEU A 289 1.30 -8.96 -7.42
CA LEU A 289 1.46 -8.02 -8.55
C LEU A 289 2.93 -7.67 -8.85
N GLY A 290 3.84 -7.87 -7.90
CA GLY A 290 5.28 -7.65 -8.08
C GLY A 290 5.80 -6.33 -7.51
N VAL A 291 7.09 -6.07 -7.77
CA VAL A 291 7.86 -4.98 -7.13
C VAL A 291 7.38 -3.57 -7.51
N GLU A 292 7.05 -3.32 -8.78
CA GLU A 292 6.61 -1.98 -9.20
C GLU A 292 5.22 -1.62 -8.65
N ALA A 293 4.32 -2.60 -8.54
CA ALA A 293 3.03 -2.41 -7.89
C ALA A 293 3.21 -2.09 -6.40
N ALA A 294 4.13 -2.80 -5.73
CA ALA A 294 4.47 -2.50 -4.34
C ALA A 294 5.12 -1.11 -4.18
N ARG A 295 6.01 -0.71 -5.09
CA ARG A 295 6.63 0.62 -5.12
C ARG A 295 5.57 1.72 -5.21
N GLU A 296 4.61 1.57 -6.13
CA GLU A 296 3.51 2.53 -6.27
C GLU A 296 2.60 2.53 -5.04
N THR A 297 2.28 1.35 -4.49
CA THR A 297 1.49 1.24 -3.25
C THR A 297 2.16 1.96 -2.08
N ILE A 298 3.49 1.86 -1.94
CA ILE A 298 4.23 2.60 -0.90
C ILE A 298 4.08 4.12 -1.10
N ILE A 299 4.15 4.60 -2.34
CA ILE A 299 4.00 6.03 -2.66
C ILE A 299 2.59 6.50 -2.32
N ASP A 300 1.58 5.81 -2.84
CA ASP A 300 0.17 6.19 -2.68
C ASP A 300 -0.25 6.11 -1.21
N GLU A 301 0.11 5.05 -0.51
CA GLU A 301 -0.26 4.89 0.90
C GLU A 301 0.44 5.93 1.79
N THR A 302 1.71 6.22 1.53
CA THR A 302 2.45 7.25 2.26
C THR A 302 1.86 8.63 2.01
N LYS A 303 1.51 8.92 0.75
CA LYS A 303 0.86 10.17 0.35
C LYS A 303 -0.51 10.31 1.01
N ASN A 304 -1.36 9.31 0.90
CA ASN A 304 -2.70 9.29 1.51
C ASN A 304 -2.61 9.49 3.04
N THR A 305 -1.65 8.82 3.70
CA THR A 305 -1.43 8.97 5.14
C THR A 305 -1.03 10.39 5.54
N LEU A 306 -0.24 11.08 4.71
CA LEU A 306 0.14 12.47 4.93
C LEU A 306 -1.03 13.42 4.66
N GLU A 307 -1.78 13.19 3.59
CA GLU A 307 -2.93 14.02 3.20
C GLU A 307 -4.07 13.96 4.23
N GLU A 308 -4.34 12.78 4.80
CA GLU A 308 -5.32 12.61 5.88
C GLU A 308 -4.98 13.41 7.15
N GLN A 309 -3.71 13.74 7.35
CA GLN A 309 -3.23 14.56 8.47
C GLN A 309 -3.15 16.05 8.11
N GLY A 310 -3.62 16.44 6.92
CA GLY A 310 -3.55 17.81 6.41
C GLY A 310 -2.12 18.25 6.09
N LEU A 311 -1.24 17.29 5.75
CA LEU A 311 0.16 17.50 5.42
C LEU A 311 0.40 17.31 3.91
N ASP A 312 -0.49 17.88 3.10
CA ASP A 312 -0.51 17.80 1.63
C ASP A 312 0.71 18.49 0.97
N ASP A 313 1.46 19.27 1.75
CA ASP A 313 2.60 20.07 1.26
C ASP A 313 3.87 19.23 1.02
N VAL A 314 3.92 17.96 1.43
CA VAL A 314 5.07 17.09 1.18
C VAL A 314 5.13 16.72 -0.30
N ASN A 315 6.20 17.12 -0.98
CA ASN A 315 6.36 16.84 -2.41
C ASN A 315 6.48 15.33 -2.67
N VAL A 316 5.67 14.81 -3.60
CA VAL A 316 5.68 13.40 -4.02
C VAL A 316 7.06 12.87 -4.41
N ARG A 317 7.97 13.72 -4.91
CA ARG A 317 9.34 13.32 -5.26
C ARG A 317 10.13 12.76 -4.09
N HIS A 318 9.89 13.25 -2.87
CA HIS A 318 10.51 12.71 -1.67
C HIS A 318 9.99 11.30 -1.37
N LEU A 319 8.68 11.09 -1.57
CA LEU A 319 8.03 9.78 -1.38
C LEU A 319 8.51 8.78 -2.43
N MET A 320 8.61 9.20 -3.69
CA MET A 320 9.18 8.41 -4.78
C MET A 320 10.59 7.97 -4.46
N LEU A 321 11.47 8.90 -4.00
CA LEU A 321 12.84 8.55 -3.66
C LEU A 321 12.92 7.49 -2.56
N VAL A 322 12.05 7.57 -1.55
CA VAL A 322 11.99 6.58 -0.48
C VAL A 322 11.52 5.22 -1.00
N ALA A 323 10.42 5.20 -1.77
CA ALA A 323 9.89 3.98 -2.35
C ALA A 323 10.89 3.29 -3.30
N ASP A 324 11.59 4.08 -4.13
CA ASP A 324 12.61 3.59 -5.05
C ASP A 324 13.77 2.96 -4.26
N ILE A 325 14.26 3.61 -3.19
CA ILE A 325 15.33 3.04 -2.35
C ILE A 325 14.87 1.75 -1.66
N MET A 326 13.62 1.69 -1.20
CA MET A 326 13.04 0.50 -0.55
C MET A 326 12.82 -0.68 -1.49
N THR A 327 12.78 -0.47 -2.81
CA THR A 327 12.43 -1.50 -3.80
C THR A 327 13.55 -1.78 -4.82
N ASN A 328 14.67 -1.06 -4.74
CA ASN A 328 15.75 -1.08 -5.72
C ASN A 328 16.37 -2.48 -5.97
N ASN A 329 16.38 -3.36 -4.97
CA ASN A 329 16.97 -4.69 -5.07
C ASN A 329 16.00 -5.77 -5.61
N GLY A 330 14.78 -5.39 -6.00
CA GLY A 330 13.74 -6.32 -6.46
C GLY A 330 12.94 -6.99 -5.32
N GLU A 331 13.24 -6.63 -4.08
CA GLU A 331 12.49 -6.99 -2.87
C GLU A 331 12.16 -5.71 -2.07
N ILE A 332 11.18 -5.79 -1.17
CA ILE A 332 10.86 -4.68 -0.26
C ILE A 332 11.81 -4.76 0.95
N GLU A 333 12.64 -3.74 1.13
CA GLU A 333 13.54 -3.61 2.27
C GLU A 333 13.07 -2.52 3.24
N SER A 334 13.14 -2.82 4.55
CA SER A 334 12.91 -1.81 5.60
C SER A 334 14.03 -0.77 5.61
N ILE A 335 13.74 0.48 5.93
CA ILE A 335 14.78 1.53 6.04
C ILE A 335 15.72 1.30 7.25
N GLY A 336 15.21 0.64 8.29
CA GLY A 336 15.92 0.41 9.55
C GLY A 336 17.08 -0.57 9.50
N ARG A 337 17.54 -0.99 10.69
CA ARG A 337 18.74 -1.83 10.89
C ARG A 337 18.72 -3.21 10.23
N HIS A 338 17.56 -3.73 9.84
CA HIS A 338 17.44 -5.06 9.22
C HIS A 338 17.28 -5.01 7.71
N GLY A 339 17.20 -3.81 7.11
CA GLY A 339 17.23 -3.62 5.67
C GLY A 339 18.32 -2.62 5.31
N ILE A 340 17.96 -1.57 4.59
CA ILE A 340 18.86 -0.65 3.88
C ILE A 340 20.01 -0.13 4.77
N SER A 341 19.72 0.28 6.01
CA SER A 341 20.77 0.84 6.89
C SER A 341 21.74 -0.22 7.42
N GLY A 342 21.27 -1.46 7.60
CA GLY A 342 22.07 -2.59 8.08
C GLY A 342 22.81 -3.34 6.97
N SER A 343 22.33 -3.23 5.73
CA SER A 343 22.94 -3.84 4.54
C SER A 343 23.90 -2.93 3.79
N LYS A 344 24.18 -1.72 4.29
CA LYS A 344 25.20 -0.83 3.72
C LYS A 344 26.56 -1.52 3.63
N ASP A 345 27.26 -1.31 2.52
CA ASP A 345 28.58 -1.92 2.29
C ASP A 345 29.62 -1.46 3.35
N SER A 346 29.66 -0.16 3.67
CA SER A 346 30.59 0.39 4.65
C SER A 346 30.37 -0.18 6.06
N VAL A 347 31.42 -0.79 6.61
CA VAL A 347 31.46 -1.30 8.00
C VAL A 347 31.34 -0.15 8.98
N LEU A 348 32.02 0.97 8.71
CA LEU A 348 31.98 2.15 9.58
C LEU A 348 30.58 2.77 9.59
N ALA A 349 29.90 2.82 8.45
CA ALA A 349 28.53 3.30 8.35
C ALA A 349 27.56 2.42 9.16
N ARG A 350 27.64 1.09 9.01
CA ARG A 350 26.83 0.14 9.80
C ARG A 350 27.09 0.28 11.29
N ALA A 351 28.36 0.29 11.69
CA ALA A 351 28.77 0.37 13.09
C ALA A 351 28.38 1.69 13.79
N ALA A 352 28.34 2.80 13.02
CA ALA A 352 27.93 4.11 13.53
C ALA A 352 26.41 4.25 13.69
N PHE A 353 25.62 3.46 12.97
CA PHE A 353 24.15 3.51 13.01
C PHE A 353 23.59 2.72 14.21
N GLU A 354 23.85 1.40 14.29
CA GLU A 354 23.39 0.56 15.40
C GLU A 354 24.28 -0.71 15.53
N VAL A 355 24.22 -1.43 16.66
CA VAL A 355 24.90 -2.72 16.88
C VAL A 355 26.43 -2.69 16.60
N THR A 356 27.10 -1.62 17.04
CA THR A 356 28.52 -1.30 16.75
C THR A 356 29.49 -2.47 16.95
N VAL A 357 29.40 -3.16 18.10
CA VAL A 357 30.39 -4.19 18.46
C VAL A 357 30.32 -5.40 17.54
N ASN A 358 29.12 -5.84 17.18
CA ASN A 358 28.97 -7.02 16.33
C ASN A 358 29.47 -6.74 14.91
N HIS A 359 29.10 -5.61 14.31
CA HIS A 359 29.58 -5.23 12.97
C HIS A 359 31.11 -5.18 12.89
N LEU A 360 31.78 -4.59 13.88
CA LEU A 360 33.24 -4.53 13.89
C LEU A 360 33.90 -5.90 14.10
N LEU A 361 33.31 -6.76 14.94
CA LEU A 361 33.81 -8.12 15.15
C LEU A 361 33.64 -8.99 13.90
N ASP A 362 32.46 -8.96 13.29
CA ASP A 362 32.17 -9.72 12.08
C ASP A 362 33.05 -9.26 10.93
N ALA A 363 33.22 -7.94 10.74
CA ALA A 363 34.14 -7.39 9.75
C ALA A 363 35.59 -7.85 9.99
N ALA A 364 36.05 -7.88 11.25
CA ALA A 364 37.39 -8.35 11.58
C ALA A 364 37.58 -9.85 11.33
N VAL A 365 36.54 -10.67 11.56
CA VAL A 365 36.56 -12.12 11.31
C VAL A 365 36.58 -12.42 9.81
N HIS A 366 35.79 -11.70 9.03
CA HIS A 366 35.67 -11.91 7.58
C HIS A 366 36.73 -11.15 6.76
N GLY A 367 37.49 -10.26 7.39
CA GLY A 367 38.50 -9.45 6.71
C GLY A 367 37.90 -8.39 5.79
N GLU A 368 36.75 -7.84 6.16
CA GLU A 368 36.10 -6.75 5.43
C GLU A 368 36.96 -5.48 5.48
N TYR A 369 36.91 -4.69 4.42
CA TYR A 369 37.58 -3.40 4.32
C TYR A 369 36.56 -2.33 3.92
N ASP A 370 36.86 -1.07 4.28
CA ASP A 370 35.97 0.06 4.02
C ASP A 370 36.57 0.96 2.94
N GLU A 371 35.82 1.20 1.86
CA GLU A 371 36.27 1.99 0.70
C GLU A 371 36.20 3.51 0.95
N LEU A 372 35.48 3.95 1.99
CA LEU A 372 35.30 5.36 2.33
C LEU A 372 34.61 6.18 1.24
N ASP A 373 33.62 5.62 0.56
CA ASP A 373 32.90 6.30 -0.52
C ASP A 373 31.66 7.06 -0.05
N GLY A 374 31.04 6.63 1.06
CA GLY A 374 29.85 7.26 1.61
C GLY A 374 30.14 8.45 2.53
N VAL A 375 29.05 9.08 2.98
CA VAL A 375 29.09 10.31 3.77
C VAL A 375 29.57 10.07 5.21
N ILE A 376 29.11 9.00 5.86
CA ILE A 376 29.30 8.77 7.30
C ILE A 376 30.77 8.45 7.58
N GLU A 377 31.32 7.53 6.81
CA GLU A 377 32.68 7.04 6.91
C GLU A 377 33.72 8.11 6.59
N ASN A 378 33.45 8.99 5.61
CA ASN A 378 34.31 10.15 5.33
C ASN A 378 34.31 11.17 6.48
N VAL A 379 33.15 11.45 7.08
CA VAL A 379 33.05 12.33 8.26
C VAL A 379 33.83 11.75 9.44
N ILE A 380 33.69 10.44 9.70
CA ILE A 380 34.44 9.75 10.77
C ILE A 380 35.94 9.81 10.52
N ALA A 381 36.37 9.60 9.26
CA ALA A 381 37.77 9.67 8.86
C ALA A 381 38.34 11.09 8.77
N GLY A 382 37.50 12.12 8.89
CA GLY A 382 37.90 13.54 8.75
C GLY A 382 38.20 13.96 7.31
N LYS A 383 37.66 13.24 6.32
CA LYS A 383 37.75 13.57 4.90
C LYS A 383 36.54 14.42 4.46
N PRO A 384 36.69 15.27 3.43
CA PRO A 384 35.55 15.88 2.76
C PRO A 384 34.61 14.81 2.20
N ILE A 385 33.31 15.09 2.24
CA ILE A 385 32.26 14.21 1.71
C ILE A 385 32.03 14.50 0.22
N SER A 386 31.70 13.46 -0.57
CA SER A 386 31.46 13.57 -2.02
C SER A 386 30.02 14.01 -2.34
N ILE A 387 29.52 15.05 -1.66
CA ILE A 387 28.21 15.68 -1.93
C ILE A 387 28.32 17.21 -1.85
N GLY A 388 27.43 17.91 -2.55
CA GLY A 388 27.46 19.37 -2.65
C GLY A 388 28.79 19.89 -3.20
N THR A 389 29.39 20.86 -2.50
CA THR A 389 30.67 21.46 -2.93
C THR A 389 31.88 20.51 -2.83
N GLY A 390 31.73 19.37 -2.16
CA GLY A 390 32.83 18.42 -1.95
C GLY A 390 33.18 17.59 -3.19
N ASP A 391 32.28 17.50 -4.17
CA ASP A 391 32.48 16.73 -5.41
C ASP A 391 32.74 17.62 -6.65
N VAL A 392 33.02 18.91 -6.41
CA VAL A 392 33.35 19.88 -7.48
C VAL A 392 34.87 20.00 -7.66
N ASP A 393 35.36 19.57 -8.81
CA ASP A 393 36.77 19.73 -9.20
C ASP A 393 37.06 21.08 -9.86
N LEU A 394 37.99 21.84 -9.29
CA LEU A 394 38.43 23.13 -9.84
C LEU A 394 39.71 23.00 -10.64
N ARG A 395 39.70 23.51 -11.87
CA ARG A 395 40.89 23.65 -12.71
C ARG A 395 41.13 25.11 -13.05
N MET A 396 42.22 25.67 -12.55
CA MET A 396 42.65 27.04 -12.88
C MET A 396 43.89 27.02 -13.77
N GLY A 397 43.82 27.67 -14.93
CA GLY A 397 44.99 27.90 -15.79
C GLY A 397 45.71 29.19 -15.40
N SER A 398 47.02 29.14 -15.16
CA SER A 398 47.83 30.35 -15.00
C SER A 398 48.32 30.84 -16.37
N ARG A 399 47.87 32.02 -16.80
CA ARG A 399 48.45 32.72 -17.95
C ARG A 399 49.39 33.78 -17.41
N VAL A 400 50.70 33.52 -17.50
CA VAL A 400 51.72 34.54 -17.18
C VAL A 400 51.70 35.55 -18.33
N VAL A 401 51.15 36.73 -18.08
CA VAL A 401 51.28 37.87 -18.98
C VAL A 401 52.67 38.44 -18.72
N GLY A 402 53.59 38.32 -19.68
CA GLY A 402 54.90 38.95 -19.61
C GLY A 402 54.75 40.47 -19.73
N ASP A 403 55.44 41.21 -18.87
CA ASP A 403 55.61 42.67 -19.00
C ASP A 403 56.47 42.95 -20.24
N ASP A 404 55.85 43.47 -21.31
CA ASP A 404 56.54 44.12 -22.44
C ASP A 404 56.93 45.57 -22.09
#